data_AF-A0A531HA27-F1
#
_entry.id   AF-A0A531HA27-F1
#
_cell.length_a   1.000
_cell.length_b   1.000
_cell.length_c   1.000
_cell.angle_alpha   90.00
_cell.angle_beta   90.00
_cell.angle_gamma   90.00
#
_symmetry.space_group_name_H-M   'P 1'
#
loop_
_entity.id
_entity.type
_entity.pdbx_description
1 polymer ?
#
loop_
_entity_poly.entity_id
_entity_poly.type
_entity_poly.pdbx_seq_one_letter_code
_entity_poly.pdbx_strand_id
1 'polypeptide(L)'
;MSSIMTNASALTALQSLNATNKSLEMTQARISTGYRVSNASDNAAYWSIATTMRSDNQALSTVQDSLGLGASKVDTAYTGMDKAIETVNAIKVKLVAAFGATDTDK
;
A
#
# COMPACT_ATOMS: atom_id res chain seq x y z
N MET A 1 -14.47 51.90 -31.10
CA MET A 1 -15.70 52.62 -30.72
C MET A 1 -16.24 52.02 -29.44
N SER A 2 -16.10 52.73 -28.33
CA SER A 2 -16.88 52.44 -27.11
C SER A 2 -18.23 53.11 -27.30
N SER A 3 -19.30 52.33 -27.44
CA SER A 3 -20.64 52.87 -27.21
C SER A 3 -20.94 52.72 -25.72
N ILE A 4 -21.65 53.67 -25.13
CA ILE A 4 -22.10 53.63 -23.72
C ILE A 4 -22.89 52.33 -23.42
N MET A 5 -23.51 51.73 -24.44
CA MET A 5 -24.35 50.53 -24.33
C MET A 5 -23.59 49.22 -24.56
N THR A 6 -22.41 49.23 -25.17
CA THR A 6 -21.64 48.01 -25.46
C THR A 6 -20.14 48.30 -25.40
N ASN A 7 -19.56 48.10 -24.22
CA ASN A 7 -18.14 48.28 -23.98
C ASN A 7 -17.39 46.99 -24.31
N ALA A 8 -16.94 46.87 -25.56
CA ALA A 8 -16.18 45.71 -26.03
C ALA A 8 -14.93 45.42 -25.17
N SER A 9 -14.22 46.45 -24.73
CA SER A 9 -13.06 46.32 -23.82
C SER A 9 -13.43 45.73 -22.46
N ALA A 10 -14.57 46.14 -21.88
CA ALA A 10 -15.07 45.58 -20.63
C ALA A 10 -15.55 44.12 -20.80
N LEU A 11 -16.14 43.77 -21.93
CA LEU A 11 -16.53 42.39 -22.25
C LEU A 11 -15.31 41.48 -22.39
N THR A 12 -14.24 41.94 -23.05
CA THR A 12 -12.98 41.19 -23.14
C THR A 12 -12.34 41.00 -21.77
N ALA A 13 -12.33 42.05 -20.93
CA ALA A 13 -11.84 41.96 -19.56
C ALA A 13 -12.68 40.98 -18.71
N LEU A 14 -14.01 41.00 -18.86
CA LEU A 14 -14.91 40.07 -18.18
C LEU A 14 -14.68 38.61 -18.62
N GLN A 15 -14.44 38.39 -19.92
CA GLN A 15 -14.13 37.06 -20.44
C GLN A 15 -12.79 36.55 -19.91
N SER A 16 -11.79 37.44 -19.82
CA SER A 16 -10.50 37.13 -19.20
C SER A 16 -10.65 36.83 -17.70
N LEU A 17 -11.42 37.62 -16.97
CA LEU A 17 -11.71 37.41 -15.54
C LEU A 17 -12.43 36.07 -15.30
N ASN A 18 -13.43 35.73 -16.13
CA ASN A 18 -14.10 34.43 -16.05
C ASN A 18 -13.14 33.27 -16.34
N ALA A 19 -12.23 33.43 -17.30
CA ALA A 19 -11.19 32.43 -17.55
C ALA A 19 -10.23 32.28 -16.35
N THR A 20 -9.82 33.38 -15.73
CA THR A 20 -8.99 33.37 -14.52
C THR A 20 -9.70 32.70 -13.35
N ASN A 21 -10.97 33.03 -13.09
CA ASN A 21 -11.76 32.40 -12.03
C ASN A 21 -11.90 30.89 -12.23
N LYS A 22 -12.16 30.44 -13.46
CA LYS A 22 -12.24 29.01 -13.77
C LYS A 22 -10.91 28.28 -13.53
N SER A 23 -9.78 28.91 -13.88
CA SER A 23 -8.45 28.37 -13.59
C SER A 23 -8.15 28.34 -12.08
N LEU A 24 -8.63 29.33 -11.33
CA LEU A 24 -8.48 29.38 -9.88
C LEU A 24 -9.28 28.26 -9.20
N GLU A 25 -10.54 28.04 -9.58
CA GLU A 25 -11.36 26.93 -9.07
C GLU A 25 -10.71 25.57 -9.32
N MET A 26 -10.21 25.32 -10.54
CA MET A 26 -9.49 24.07 -10.84
C MET A 26 -8.24 23.92 -9.97
N THR A 27 -7.51 24.99 -9.72
CA THR A 27 -6.31 24.96 -8.88
C THR A 27 -6.67 24.69 -7.42
N GLN A 28 -7.72 25.34 -6.89
CA GLN A 28 -8.22 25.07 -5.55
C GLN A 28 -8.73 23.64 -5.40
N ALA A 29 -9.44 23.09 -6.38
CA ALA A 29 -9.90 21.71 -6.36
C ALA A 29 -8.72 20.72 -6.31
N ARG A 30 -7.65 20.97 -7.07
CA ARG A 30 -6.43 20.16 -7.04
C ARG A 30 -5.69 20.28 -5.70
N ILE A 31 -5.64 21.48 -5.11
CA ILE A 31 -5.03 21.69 -3.78
C ILE A 31 -5.85 20.95 -2.70
N SER A 32 -7.18 21.04 -2.76
CA SER A 32 -8.07 20.42 -1.78
C SER A 32 -8.08 18.90 -1.85
N THR A 33 -7.98 18.32 -3.05
CA THR A 33 -7.98 16.86 -3.25
C THR A 33 -6.59 16.24 -3.24
N GLY A 34 -5.55 17.05 -3.48
CA GLY A 34 -4.19 16.59 -3.75
C GLY A 34 -4.02 15.89 -5.10
N TYR A 35 -5.08 15.74 -5.91
CA TYR A 35 -5.04 15.04 -7.18
C TYR A 35 -5.07 16.00 -8.36
N ARG A 36 -4.16 15.78 -9.32
CA ARG A 36 -4.18 16.51 -10.60
C ARG A 36 -5.40 16.18 -11.46
N VAL A 37 -5.89 14.94 -11.35
CA VAL A 37 -7.09 14.40 -12.01
C VAL A 37 -7.94 13.77 -10.90
N SER A 38 -8.98 14.48 -10.46
CA SER A 38 -9.84 14.02 -9.37
C SER A 38 -10.99 13.17 -9.92
N ASN A 39 -11.61 13.64 -11.01
CA ASN A 39 -12.81 13.04 -11.57
C ASN A 39 -12.56 12.45 -12.95
N ALA A 40 -13.35 11.46 -13.35
CA ALA A 40 -13.29 10.88 -14.71
C ALA A 40 -13.55 11.93 -15.80
N SER A 41 -14.30 12.99 -15.48
CA SER A 41 -14.56 14.12 -16.37
C SER A 41 -13.32 14.98 -16.67
N ASP A 42 -12.31 14.97 -15.78
CA ASP A 42 -11.08 15.75 -15.97
C ASP A 42 -10.15 15.07 -16.98
N ASN A 43 -10.04 13.74 -16.90
CA ASN A 43 -9.34 12.89 -17.86
C ASN A 43 -9.67 11.42 -17.62
N ALA A 44 -10.61 10.85 -18.39
CA ALA A 44 -11.11 9.49 -18.16
C ALA A 44 -10.02 8.41 -18.27
N ALA A 45 -9.06 8.57 -19.19
CA ALA A 45 -7.99 7.59 -19.39
C ALA A 45 -6.97 7.60 -18.24
N TYR A 46 -6.53 8.79 -17.81
CA TYR A 46 -5.62 8.87 -16.67
C TYR A 46 -6.31 8.54 -15.34
N TRP A 47 -7.60 8.87 -15.21
CA TRP A 47 -8.38 8.50 -14.04
C TRP A 47 -8.57 6.99 -13.93
N SER A 48 -8.85 6.28 -15.03
CA SER A 48 -8.99 4.82 -15.02
C SER A 48 -7.66 4.14 -14.70
N ILE A 49 -6.55 4.55 -15.32
CA ILE A 49 -5.22 4.02 -15.00
C ILE A 49 -4.87 4.29 -13.53
N ALA A 50 -5.07 5.51 -13.05
CA ALA A 50 -4.78 5.85 -11.65
C ALA A 50 -5.66 5.06 -10.67
N THR A 51 -6.93 4.81 -11.01
CA THR A 51 -7.85 4.02 -10.20
C THR A 51 -7.42 2.56 -10.14
N THR A 52 -7.07 1.97 -11.29
CA THR A 52 -6.50 0.61 -11.34
C THR A 52 -5.22 0.53 -10.53
N MET A 53 -4.29 1.48 -10.69
CA MET A 53 -3.05 1.51 -9.90
C MET A 53 -3.29 1.62 -8.39
N ARG A 54 -4.30 2.40 -7.94
CA ARG A 54 -4.67 2.47 -6.52
C ARG A 54 -5.23 1.14 -6.02
N SER A 55 -6.06 0.46 -6.82
CA SER A 55 -6.58 -0.87 -6.52
C SER A 55 -5.45 -1.90 -6.42
N ASP A 56 -4.52 -1.88 -7.38
CA ASP A 56 -3.37 -2.77 -7.39
C ASP A 56 -2.48 -2.55 -6.16
N ASN A 57 -2.28 -1.31 -5.74
CA ASN A 57 -1.52 -1.00 -4.52
C ASN A 57 -2.15 -1.63 -3.26
N GLN A 58 -3.48 -1.55 -3.12
CA GLN A 58 -4.20 -2.18 -2.01
C GLN A 58 -4.09 -3.71 -2.03
N ALA A 59 -4.23 -4.31 -3.22
CA ALA A 59 -4.04 -5.74 -3.39
C ALA A 59 -2.62 -6.18 -3.02
N LEU A 60 -1.60 -5.44 -3.49
CA LEU A 60 -0.19 -5.70 -3.16
C LEU A 60 0.10 -5.54 -1.67
N SER A 61 -0.49 -4.55 -1.00
CA SER A 61 -0.38 -4.41 0.47
C SER A 61 -0.91 -5.65 1.18
N THR A 62 -2.06 -6.16 0.73
CA THR A 62 -2.67 -7.36 1.32
C THR A 62 -1.82 -8.61 1.08
N VAL A 63 -1.21 -8.72 -0.10
CA VAL A 63 -0.25 -9.79 -0.41
C VAL A 63 0.98 -9.66 0.50
N GLN A 64 1.49 -8.45 0.72
CA GLN A 64 2.63 -8.21 1.60
C GLN A 64 2.33 -8.62 3.05
N ASP A 65 1.16 -8.27 3.57
CA ASP A 65 0.71 -8.69 4.90
C ASP A 65 0.60 -10.21 5.00
N SER A 66 0.06 -10.85 3.96
CA SER A 66 -0.05 -12.32 3.89
C SER A 66 1.32 -13.00 3.85
N LEU A 67 2.30 -12.42 3.14
CA LEU A 67 3.68 -12.90 3.13
C LEU A 67 4.35 -12.72 4.49
N GLY A 68 4.14 -11.58 5.17
CA GLY A 68 4.64 -11.35 6.52
C GLY A 68 4.07 -12.34 7.55
N LEU A 69 2.78 -12.65 7.44
CA LEU A 69 2.13 -13.67 8.25
C LEU A 69 2.68 -15.08 7.92
N GLY A 70 2.89 -15.38 6.64
CA GLY A 70 3.49 -16.63 6.18
C GLY A 70 4.89 -16.84 6.74
N ALA A 71 5.74 -15.80 6.65
CA ALA A 71 7.08 -15.81 7.24
C ALA A 71 7.04 -16.07 8.75
N SER A 72 6.14 -15.40 9.47
CA SER A 72 5.97 -15.60 10.92
C SER A 72 5.53 -17.02 11.29
N LYS A 73 4.65 -17.64 10.47
CA LYS A 73 4.25 -19.04 10.65
C LYS A 73 5.41 -20.01 10.43
N VAL A 74 6.21 -19.78 9.38
CA VAL A 74 7.40 -20.60 9.10
C VAL A 74 8.42 -20.47 10.22
N ASP A 75 8.64 -19.27 10.75
CA ASP A 75 9.56 -19.02 11.87
C ASP A 75 9.11 -19.74 13.16
N THR A 76 7.81 -19.71 13.44
CA THR A 76 7.20 -20.47 14.55
C THR A 76 7.38 -21.97 14.36
N ALA A 77 7.16 -22.47 13.14
CA ALA A 77 7.36 -23.88 12.81
C ALA A 77 8.83 -24.29 12.99
N TYR A 78 9.77 -23.46 12.55
CA TYR A 78 11.21 -23.70 12.71
C TYR A 78 11.61 -23.78 14.18
N THR A 79 11.16 -22.81 14.99
CA THR A 79 11.36 -22.80 16.45
C THR A 79 10.77 -24.06 17.11
N GLY A 80 9.61 -24.53 16.64
CA GLY A 80 9.00 -25.77 17.11
C GLY A 80 9.82 -27.01 16.73
N MET A 81 10.36 -27.05 15.52
CA MET A 81 11.23 -28.13 15.05
C MET A 81 12.54 -28.19 15.84
N ASP A 82 13.16 -27.05 16.16
CA ASP A 82 14.37 -27.01 16.98
C ASP A 82 14.15 -27.63 18.37
N LYS A 83 13.01 -27.33 19.01
CA LYS A 83 12.62 -27.95 20.29
C LYS A 83 12.38 -29.46 20.16
N ALA A 84 11.81 -29.91 19.04
CA ALA A 84 11.61 -31.33 18.79
C ALA A 84 12.97 -32.06 18.66
N ILE A 85 13.92 -31.47 17.94
CA ILE A 85 15.29 -31.98 17.82
C ILE A 85 15.97 -32.05 19.18
N GLU A 86 15.86 -30.99 20.00
CA GLU A 86 16.41 -30.96 21.36
C GLU A 86 15.83 -32.09 22.23
N THR A 87 14.51 -32.31 22.15
CA THR A 87 13.84 -33.38 22.89
C THR A 87 14.34 -34.77 22.45
N VAL A 88 14.47 -35.01 21.14
CA VAL A 88 15.00 -36.27 20.60
C VAL A 88 16.44 -36.50 21.04
N ASN A 89 17.27 -35.45 21.05
CA ASN A 89 18.64 -35.51 21.55
C ASN A 89 18.68 -35.86 23.05
N ALA A 90 17.81 -35.24 23.86
CA ALA A 90 17.70 -35.57 25.28
C ALA A 90 17.29 -37.03 25.51
N ILE A 91 16.37 -37.57 24.70
CA ILE A 91 15.99 -38.99 24.72
C ILE A 91 17.20 -39.87 24.40
N LYS A 92 17.95 -39.54 23.35
CA LYS A 92 19.16 -40.29 22.96
C LYS A 92 20.20 -40.31 24.09
N VAL A 93 20.45 -39.16 24.73
CA VAL A 93 21.38 -39.06 25.88
C VAL A 93 20.92 -39.95 27.03
N LYS A 94 19.64 -39.89 27.41
CA LYS A 94 19.08 -40.74 28.47
C LYS A 94 19.15 -42.24 28.13
N LEU A 95 18.90 -42.59 26.88
CA LEU A 95 18.99 -43.97 26.40
C LEU A 95 20.42 -44.50 26.51
N VAL A 96 21.41 -43.74 26.05
CA VAL A 96 22.83 -44.10 26.17
C VAL A 96 23.25 -44.21 27.63
N ALA A 97 22.80 -43.30 28.50
CA ALA A 97 23.07 -43.37 29.94
C ALA A 97 22.50 -44.65 30.57
N ALA A 98 21.28 -45.07 30.19
CA ALA A 98 20.68 -46.31 30.68
C ALA A 98 21.45 -47.55 30.21
N PHE A 99 21.88 -47.60 28.95
CA PHE A 99 22.69 -48.71 28.43
C PHE A 99 24.09 -48.76 29.07
N GLY A 100 24.75 -47.61 29.26
CA GLY A 100 26.06 -47.54 29.90
C GLY A 100 26.04 -47.96 31.38
N ALA A 101 24.95 -47.68 32.10
CA ALA A 101 24.77 -48.12 33.49
C ALA A 101 24.61 -49.65 33.60
N THR A 102 23.94 -50.31 32.65
CA THR A 102 23.74 -51.76 32.68
C THR A 102 25.01 -52.59 32.47
N ASP A 103 26.05 -52.02 31.84
CA ASP A 103 27.34 -52.69 31.65
C ASP A 103 28.32 -52.48 32.81
N THR A 104 28.02 -51.56 33.75
CA THR A 104 28.85 -51.32 34.96
C THR A 104 28.30 -52.03 36.21
N ASP A 105 27.08 -52.54 36.16
CA ASP A 105 26.43 -53.30 37.25
C ASP A 105 26.50 -54.84 37.07
N LYS A 106 27.38 -55.35 36.19
CA LYS A 106 27.75 -56.77 36.08
C LYS A 106 29.20 -56.99 36.45
#